data_AF-A0A957P4B8-F1
#
_entry.id   AF-A0A957P4B8-F1
#
_cell.length_a   1.000
_cell.length_b   1.000
_cell.length_c   1.000
_cell.angle_alpha   90.00
_cell.angle_beta   90.00
_cell.angle_gamma   90.00
#
_symmetry.space_group_name_H-M   'P 1'
#
loop_
_entity.id
_entity.type
_entity.pdbx_description
1 polymer ?
#
loop_
_entity_poly.entity_id
_entity_poly.type
_entity_poly.pdbx_seq_one_letter_code
_entity_poly.pdbx_strand_id
1 'polypeptide(L)'
;AVAGLAAGPFVQPGAAFIIGLIAGATTPFVMYLTNHVLRLEDRTGVLHMCAAPAIIGLFMVGLWADGVEGNGWQATGAGTYLGVPGQGVSGLLVANGLSVDFPGQLQAQVVGILALGLWGFLGGLIVCVPLSLLYYGLQRSAETGHQSLESELLS
;
A
#
# COMPACT_ATOMS: atom_id res chain seq x y z
N ALA A 1 -3.50 0.25 12.66
CA ALA A 1 -3.41 1.69 12.34
C ALA A 1 -3.46 1.95 10.83
N VAL A 2 -2.56 1.37 10.02
CA VAL A 2 -2.44 1.65 8.57
C VAL A 2 -3.74 1.41 7.77
N ALA A 3 -4.43 0.27 7.96
CA ALA A 3 -5.71 0.01 7.29
C ALA A 3 -6.79 1.06 7.64
N GLY A 4 -6.78 1.55 8.88
CA GLY A 4 -7.71 2.58 9.37
C GLY A 4 -7.42 3.96 8.81
N LEU A 5 -6.18 4.27 8.40
CA LEU A 5 -5.85 5.53 7.71
C LEU A 5 -6.50 5.58 6.32
N ALA A 6 -6.66 4.43 5.67
CA ALA A 6 -7.33 4.35 4.38
C ALA A 6 -8.87 4.34 4.52
N ALA A 7 -9.38 3.56 5.47
CA ALA A 7 -10.82 3.30 5.58
C ALA A 7 -11.57 4.23 6.54
N GLY A 8 -10.89 4.76 7.55
CA GLY A 8 -11.48 5.47 8.68
C GLY A 8 -12.50 6.56 8.33
N PRO A 9 -12.25 7.46 7.35
CA PRO A 9 -13.21 8.51 7.05
C PRO A 9 -14.46 8.04 6.31
N PHE A 10 -14.50 6.82 5.76
CA PHE A 10 -15.58 6.37 4.87
C PHE A 10 -16.41 5.20 5.42
N VAL A 11 -16.04 4.67 6.60
CA VAL A 11 -16.64 3.44 7.14
C VAL A 11 -17.12 3.65 8.57
N GLN A 12 -18.24 3.02 8.91
CA GLN A 12 -18.81 3.08 10.27
C GLN A 12 -17.87 2.43 11.31
N PRO A 13 -17.96 2.80 12.61
CA PRO A 13 -17.07 2.28 13.65
C PRO A 13 -17.02 0.74 13.76
N GLY A 14 -18.15 0.06 13.57
CA GLY A 14 -18.22 -1.41 13.58
C GLY A 14 -17.46 -2.04 12.40
N ALA A 15 -17.57 -1.43 11.22
CA ALA A 15 -16.81 -1.82 10.03
C ALA A 15 -15.30 -1.62 10.23
N ALA A 16 -14.91 -0.46 10.78
CA ALA A 16 -13.52 -0.13 11.05
C ALA A 16 -12.85 -1.16 11.98
N PHE A 17 -13.58 -1.65 12.99
CA PHE A 17 -13.09 -2.70 13.89
C PHE A 17 -12.80 -4.01 13.15
N ILE A 18 -13.74 -4.46 12.30
CA ILE A 18 -13.60 -5.68 11.51
C ILE A 18 -12.42 -5.57 10.52
N ILE A 19 -12.30 -4.42 9.84
CA ILE A 19 -11.19 -4.14 8.92
C ILE A 19 -9.84 -4.19 9.66
N GLY A 20 -9.77 -3.57 10.84
CA GLY A 20 -8.58 -3.63 11.69
C GLY A 20 -8.22 -5.05 12.12
N LEU A 21 -9.21 -5.86 12.48
CA LEU A 21 -9.03 -7.26 12.88
C LEU A 21 -8.53 -8.11 11.72
N ILE A 22 -9.13 -7.99 10.53
CA ILE A 22 -8.70 -8.71 9.33
C ILE A 22 -7.27 -8.30 8.94
N ALA A 23 -6.98 -6.99 8.96
CA ALA A 23 -5.65 -6.49 8.65
C ALA A 23 -4.58 -7.03 9.61
N GLY A 24 -4.88 -7.04 10.92
CA GLY A 24 -3.98 -7.61 11.93
C GLY A 24 -3.81 -9.13 11.82
N ALA A 25 -4.90 -9.86 11.55
CA ALA A 25 -4.85 -11.30 11.36
C ALA A 25 -4.05 -11.72 10.11
N THR A 26 -3.97 -10.84 9.11
CA THR A 26 -3.22 -11.11 7.87
C THR A 26 -1.70 -10.92 8.04
N THR A 27 -1.27 -10.12 9.03
CA THR A 27 0.15 -9.85 9.31
C THR A 27 1.02 -11.12 9.48
N PRO A 28 0.67 -12.11 10.34
CA PRO A 28 1.49 -13.32 10.49
C PRO A 28 1.56 -14.16 9.20
N PHE A 29 0.50 -14.18 8.41
CA PHE A 29 0.46 -14.94 7.16
C PHE A 29 1.39 -14.32 6.10
N VAL A 30 1.36 -12.99 5.96
CA VAL A 30 2.24 -12.28 5.04
C VAL A 30 3.70 -12.42 5.45
N MET A 31 4.00 -12.33 6.76
CA MET A 31 5.35 -12.57 7.29
C MET A 31 5.86 -13.97 6.93
N TYR A 32 5.03 -15.01 7.10
CA TYR A 32 5.40 -16.37 6.73
C TYR A 32 5.66 -16.49 5.22
N LEU A 33 4.79 -15.90 4.39
CA LEU A 33 4.94 -15.94 2.94
C LEU A 33 6.22 -15.22 2.47
N THR A 34 6.50 -14.02 2.97
CA THR A 34 7.66 -13.23 2.55
C THR A 34 8.97 -13.87 2.99
N ASN A 35 9.04 -14.31 4.25
CA ASN A 35 10.29 -14.83 4.83
C ASN A 35 10.56 -16.28 4.41
N HIS A 36 9.52 -17.12 4.37
CA HIS A 36 9.70 -18.57 4.20
C HIS A 36 9.54 -19.02 2.75
N VAL A 37 8.58 -18.45 2.02
CA VAL A 37 8.31 -18.86 0.63
C VAL A 37 9.09 -18.01 -0.36
N LEU A 38 9.00 -16.69 -0.25
CA LEU A 38 9.66 -15.76 -1.18
C LEU A 38 11.13 -15.49 -0.82
N ARG A 39 11.57 -15.89 0.38
CA ARG A 39 12.92 -15.65 0.92
C ARG A 39 13.37 -14.19 0.78
N LEU A 40 12.41 -13.27 0.82
CA LEU A 40 12.70 -11.85 0.86
C LEU A 40 13.08 -11.54 2.31
N GLU A 41 14.35 -11.22 2.56
CA GLU A 41 14.77 -10.68 3.86
C GLU A 41 14.19 -9.27 4.02
N ASP A 42 12.92 -9.18 4.41
CA ASP A 42 12.27 -7.93 4.80
C ASP A 42 12.71 -7.54 6.22
N ARG A 43 13.97 -7.08 6.32
CA ARG A 43 14.62 -6.74 7.60
C ARG A 43 13.96 -5.54 8.30
N THR A 44 13.28 -4.68 7.55
CA THR A 44 12.57 -3.50 8.06
C THR A 44 11.09 -3.74 8.33
N GLY A 45 10.55 -4.88 7.89
CA GLY A 45 9.17 -5.30 8.11
C GLY A 45 8.10 -4.48 7.38
N VAL A 46 8.50 -3.78 6.32
CA VAL A 46 7.64 -2.85 5.59
C VAL A 46 6.49 -3.59 4.88
N LEU A 47 6.72 -4.81 4.40
CA LEU A 47 5.69 -5.56 3.67
C LEU A 47 4.54 -5.99 4.58
N HIS A 48 4.85 -6.46 5.80
CA HIS A 48 3.85 -7.00 6.71
C HIS A 48 3.22 -5.94 7.64
N MET A 49 3.92 -4.84 7.94
CA MET A 49 3.37 -3.76 8.78
C MET A 49 2.68 -2.65 7.97
N CYS A 50 3.09 -2.41 6.72
CA CYS A 50 2.59 -1.29 5.92
C CYS A 50 1.85 -1.74 4.67
N ALA A 51 2.49 -2.51 3.78
CA ALA A 51 1.92 -2.81 2.47
C ALA A 51 0.64 -3.67 2.56
N ALA A 52 0.68 -4.80 3.28
CA ALA A 52 -0.48 -5.67 3.39
C ALA A 52 -1.68 -5.01 4.10
N PRO A 53 -1.53 -4.36 5.26
CA PRO A 53 -2.64 -3.63 5.89
C PRO A 53 -3.18 -2.47 5.04
N ALA A 54 -2.33 -1.78 4.28
CA ALA A 54 -2.78 -0.72 3.37
C ALA A 54 -3.63 -1.28 2.23
N ILE A 55 -3.19 -2.35 1.56
CA ILE A 55 -3.95 -3.01 0.49
C ILE A 55 -5.32 -3.48 1.00
N ILE A 56 -5.35 -4.12 2.17
CA ILE A 56 -6.60 -4.57 2.81
C ILE A 56 -7.50 -3.37 3.12
N GLY A 57 -6.95 -2.30 3.70
CA GLY A 57 -7.71 -1.09 4.02
C GLY A 57 -8.33 -0.45 2.77
N LEU A 58 -7.56 -0.27 1.69
CA LEU A 58 -8.07 0.28 0.44
C LEU A 58 -9.14 -0.62 -0.19
N PHE A 59 -8.92 -1.93 -0.21
CA PHE A 59 -9.91 -2.86 -0.76
C PHE A 59 -11.22 -2.83 0.03
N MET A 60 -11.15 -2.73 1.36
CA MET A 60 -12.33 -2.68 2.22
C MET A 60 -13.14 -1.39 2.06
N VAL A 61 -12.50 -0.26 1.72
CA VAL A 61 -13.22 0.98 1.34
C VAL A 61 -14.10 0.75 0.11
N GLY A 62 -13.62 0.00 -0.89
CA GLY A 62 -14.40 -0.32 -2.09
C GLY A 62 -15.69 -1.10 -1.80
N LEU A 63 -15.73 -1.80 -0.66
CA LEU A 63 -16.85 -2.65 -0.26
C LEU A 63 -17.76 -1.97 0.79
N TRP A 64 -17.19 -1.28 1.76
CA TRP A 64 -17.90 -0.81 2.97
C TRP A 64 -18.09 0.71 3.04
N ALA A 65 -17.72 1.47 2.01
CA ALA A 65 -17.97 2.90 1.99
C ALA A 65 -19.50 3.17 1.97
N ASP A 66 -19.99 3.89 2.97
CA ASP A 66 -21.43 4.01 3.24
C ASP A 66 -22.13 5.15 2.48
N GLY A 67 -21.37 6.00 1.78
CA GLY A 67 -21.87 7.12 0.98
C GLY A 67 -22.26 8.37 1.79
N VAL A 68 -22.18 8.33 3.13
CA VAL A 68 -22.48 9.50 4.00
C VAL A 68 -21.30 10.47 4.00
N GLU A 69 -20.09 9.93 4.00
CA GLU A 69 -18.84 10.68 4.04
C GLU A 69 -18.17 10.76 2.65
N GLY A 70 -17.34 11.78 2.42
CA GLY A 70 -16.68 12.00 1.13
C GLY A 70 -17.44 12.87 0.14
N ASN A 71 -18.45 13.62 0.60
CA ASN A 71 -19.03 14.70 -0.18
C ASN A 71 -17.98 15.80 -0.43
N GLY A 72 -17.75 16.14 -1.69
CA GLY A 72 -16.75 17.09 -2.18
C GLY A 72 -15.38 16.48 -2.49
N TRP A 73 -15.13 15.21 -2.17
CA TRP A 73 -13.84 14.55 -2.47
C TRP A 73 -13.74 14.20 -3.96
N GLN A 74 -12.67 14.57 -4.64
CA GLN A 74 -12.47 14.25 -6.08
C GLN A 74 -13.71 14.59 -6.97
N ALA A 75 -14.44 15.65 -6.61
CA ALA A 75 -15.69 16.10 -7.24
C ALA A 75 -16.95 15.21 -7.05
N THR A 76 -16.91 14.14 -6.23
CA THR A 76 -18.14 13.45 -5.80
C THR A 76 -18.96 14.38 -4.90
N GLY A 77 -20.29 14.47 -5.08
CA GLY A 77 -21.16 15.27 -4.21
C GLY A 77 -21.20 16.79 -4.46
N ALA A 78 -20.40 17.34 -5.41
CA ALA A 78 -20.49 18.75 -5.82
C ALA A 78 -21.85 19.14 -6.48
N GLY A 79 -22.72 18.15 -6.66
CA GLY A 79 -24.11 18.25 -7.12
C GLY A 79 -24.85 16.95 -6.79
N THR A 80 -25.41 16.29 -7.80
CA THR A 80 -25.93 14.92 -7.72
C THR A 80 -24.84 13.91 -8.04
N TYR A 81 -24.49 13.04 -7.10
CA TYR A 81 -23.64 11.87 -7.34
C TYR A 81 -24.54 10.63 -7.45
N LEU A 82 -24.40 9.87 -8.55
CA LEU A 82 -25.33 8.78 -8.92
C LEU A 82 -26.82 9.18 -8.87
N GLY A 83 -27.13 10.44 -9.18
CA GLY A 83 -28.50 10.97 -9.15
C GLY A 83 -29.01 11.37 -7.76
N VAL A 84 -28.21 11.19 -6.70
CA VAL A 84 -28.58 11.57 -5.33
C VAL A 84 -27.81 12.84 -4.92
N PRO A 85 -28.51 13.92 -4.53
CA PRO A 85 -27.87 15.15 -4.10
C PRO A 85 -27.16 14.96 -2.75
N GLY A 86 -25.92 15.41 -2.67
CA GLY A 86 -25.14 15.38 -1.42
C GLY A 86 -24.57 14.01 -1.04
N GLN A 87 -24.68 13.00 -1.91
CA GLN A 87 -24.06 11.70 -1.70
C GLN A 87 -22.52 11.80 -1.80
N GLY A 88 -21.84 11.22 -0.81
CA GLY A 88 -20.39 11.06 -0.79
C GLY A 88 -19.92 9.77 -1.47
N VAL A 89 -18.74 9.29 -1.09
CA VAL A 89 -18.13 8.11 -1.70
C VAL A 89 -18.85 6.85 -1.20
N SER A 90 -19.46 6.09 -2.12
CA SER A 90 -20.28 4.91 -1.82
C SER A 90 -19.67 3.65 -2.41
N GLY A 91 -19.64 2.55 -1.66
CA GLY A 91 -19.19 1.23 -2.11
C GLY A 91 -20.37 0.28 -2.35
N LEU A 92 -20.18 -0.99 -2.01
CA LEU A 92 -21.21 -2.03 -2.13
C LEU A 92 -22.28 -1.94 -1.02
N LEU A 93 -21.87 -1.58 0.20
CA LEU A 93 -22.75 -1.48 1.38
C LEU A 93 -22.99 -0.01 1.73
N VAL A 94 -24.10 0.54 1.26
CA VAL A 94 -24.44 1.97 1.38
C VAL A 94 -25.55 2.18 2.41
N ALA A 95 -25.55 3.34 3.08
CA ALA A 95 -26.61 3.74 3.99
C ALA A 95 -27.98 3.89 3.27
N ASN A 96 -29.07 3.75 4.03
CA ASN A 96 -30.43 3.84 3.50
C ASN A 96 -30.69 5.19 2.80
N GLY A 97 -31.19 5.16 1.57
CA GLY A 97 -31.54 6.35 0.78
C GLY A 97 -30.45 6.85 -0.18
N LEU A 98 -29.32 6.14 -0.27
CA LEU A 98 -28.22 6.44 -1.17
C LEU A 98 -28.02 5.34 -2.22
N SER A 99 -27.36 5.66 -3.33
CA SER A 99 -27.13 4.74 -4.45
C SER A 99 -25.81 3.98 -4.30
N VAL A 100 -25.83 2.68 -4.60
CA VAL A 100 -24.65 1.79 -4.65
C VAL A 100 -23.78 2.13 -5.86
N ASP A 101 -22.48 2.40 -5.65
CA ASP A 101 -21.48 2.59 -6.73
C ASP A 101 -20.61 1.34 -6.91
N PHE A 102 -21.27 0.24 -7.31
CA PHE A 102 -20.60 -1.02 -7.61
C PHE A 102 -20.80 -1.39 -9.08
N PRO A 103 -19.72 -1.68 -9.84
CA PRO A 103 -18.34 -1.91 -9.39
C PRO A 103 -17.41 -0.68 -9.39
N GLY A 104 -17.91 0.53 -9.65
CA GLY A 104 -17.09 1.74 -9.88
C GLY A 104 -16.09 2.05 -8.75
N GLN A 105 -16.56 2.05 -7.50
CA GLN A 105 -15.72 2.35 -6.35
C GLN A 105 -14.66 1.27 -6.08
N LEU A 106 -14.99 -0.01 -6.33
CA LEU A 106 -14.02 -1.10 -6.22
C LEU A 106 -12.91 -0.96 -7.28
N GLN A 107 -13.28 -0.61 -8.51
CA GLN A 107 -12.33 -0.36 -9.59
C GLN A 107 -11.40 0.80 -9.26
N ALA A 108 -11.91 1.90 -8.71
CA ALA A 108 -11.10 3.03 -8.27
C ALA A 108 -10.04 2.62 -7.24
N GLN A 109 -10.40 1.78 -6.27
CA GLN A 109 -9.46 1.29 -5.26
C GLN A 109 -8.40 0.36 -5.87
N VAL A 110 -8.77 -0.51 -6.81
CA VAL A 110 -7.81 -1.37 -7.52
C VAL A 110 -6.82 -0.53 -8.32
N VAL A 111 -7.31 0.46 -9.08
CA VAL A 111 -6.45 1.37 -9.85
C VAL A 111 -5.52 2.15 -8.92
N GLY A 112 -6.02 2.65 -7.79
CA GLY A 112 -5.22 3.35 -6.77
C GLY A 112 -4.12 2.47 -6.18
N ILE A 113 -4.44 1.22 -5.81
CA ILE A 113 -3.47 0.24 -5.31
C ILE A 113 -2.37 -0.01 -6.35
N LEU A 114 -2.75 -0.22 -7.61
CA LEU A 114 -1.79 -0.46 -8.70
C LEU A 114 -0.91 0.76 -8.97
N ALA A 115 -1.50 1.96 -9.01
CA ALA A 115 -0.76 3.20 -9.25
C ALA A 115 0.25 3.49 -8.14
N LEU A 116 -0.16 3.39 -6.86
CA LEU A 116 0.72 3.58 -5.71
C LEU A 116 1.80 2.49 -5.63
N GLY A 117 1.43 1.24 -5.90
CA GLY A 117 2.36 0.12 -5.95
C GLY A 117 3.42 0.30 -7.02
N LEU A 118 3.01 0.66 -8.24
CA LEU A 118 3.92 0.91 -9.35
C LEU A 118 4.82 2.12 -9.08
N TRP A 119 4.26 3.22 -8.57
CA TRP A 119 5.03 4.42 -8.24
C TRP A 119 6.07 4.16 -7.15
N GLY A 120 5.66 3.50 -6.05
CA GLY A 120 6.57 3.15 -4.96
C GLY A 120 7.68 2.20 -5.43
N PHE A 121 7.33 1.21 -6.25
CA PHE A 121 8.29 0.26 -6.81
C PHE A 121 9.30 0.93 -7.75
N LEU A 122 8.83 1.71 -8.72
CA LEU A 122 9.70 2.43 -9.66
C LEU A 122 10.56 3.47 -8.95
N GLY A 123 9.99 4.24 -8.02
CA GLY A 123 10.73 5.21 -7.21
C GLY A 123 11.82 4.52 -6.38
N GLY A 124 11.51 3.37 -5.79
CA GLY A 124 12.48 2.54 -5.09
C GLY A 124 13.62 2.08 -6.00
N LEU A 125 13.31 1.55 -7.20
CA LEU A 125 14.34 1.14 -8.17
C LEU A 125 15.23 2.30 -8.60
N ILE A 126 14.66 3.46 -8.90
CA ILE A 126 15.39 4.66 -9.34
C ILE A 126 16.41 5.10 -8.29
N VAL A 127 16.09 4.98 -7.00
CA VAL A 127 16.99 5.38 -5.91
C VAL A 127 17.97 4.26 -5.55
N CYS A 128 17.47 3.03 -5.37
CA CYS A 128 18.26 1.93 -4.84
C CYS A 128 19.22 1.34 -5.87
N VAL A 129 18.86 1.28 -7.16
CA VAL A 129 19.73 0.66 -8.18
C VAL A 129 21.03 1.46 -8.35
N PRO A 130 21.03 2.79 -8.57
CA PRO A 130 22.27 3.55 -8.70
C PRO A 130 23.12 3.49 -7.42
N LEU A 131 22.49 3.56 -6.24
CA LEU A 131 23.20 3.48 -4.98
C LEU A 131 23.86 2.11 -4.77
N SER A 132 23.17 1.03 -5.16
CA SER A 132 23.71 -0.33 -5.09
C SER A 132 24.89 -0.52 -6.04
N LEU A 133 24.80 0.03 -7.27
CA LEU A 133 25.89 -0.01 -8.24
C LEU A 133 27.11 0.78 -7.74
N LEU A 134 26.89 1.96 -7.15
CA LEU A 134 27.96 2.75 -6.57
C LEU A 134 28.64 2.01 -5.41
N TYR A 135 27.86 1.46 -4.49
CA TYR A 135 28.37 0.69 -3.36
C TYR A 135 29.20 -0.53 -3.82
N TYR A 136 28.68 -1.29 -4.78
CA TYR A 136 29.39 -2.44 -5.35
C TYR A 136 30.69 -2.01 -6.05
N GLY A 137 30.67 -0.88 -6.77
CA GLY A 137 31.85 -0.31 -7.41
C GLY A 137 32.94 0.10 -6.41
N LEU A 138 32.55 0.72 -5.29
CA LEU A 138 33.47 1.10 -4.22
C LEU A 138 34.08 -0.12 -3.51
N GLN A 139 33.27 -1.14 -3.21
CA GLN A 139 33.76 -2.38 -2.59
C GLN A 139 34.81 -3.08 -3.46
N ARG A 140 34.51 -3.25 -4.76
CA ARG A 140 35.43 -3.88 -5.70
C ARG A 140 36.76 -3.13 -5.82
N SER A 141 36.70 -1.80 -5.78
CA SER A 141 37.90 -0.94 -5.83
C SER A 141 38.76 -1.11 -4.56
N ALA A 142 38.13 -1.22 -3.39
CA ALA A 142 38.83 -1.43 -2.13
C ALA A 142 39.53 -2.81 -2.08
N GLU A 143 38.86 -3.87 -2.55
CA GLU A 143 39.43 -5.23 -2.58
C GLU A 143 40.64 -5.32 -3.52
N THR A 144 40.55 -4.69 -4.69
CA THR A 144 41.63 -4.69 -5.68
C THR A 144 42.85 -3.91 -5.17
N GLY A 145 42.62 -2.81 -4.46
CA GLY A 145 43.69 -2.03 -3.82
C GLY A 145 44.44 -2.81 -2.73
N HIS A 146 43.72 -3.59 -1.92
CA HIS A 146 44.33 -4.40 -0.85
C HIS A 146 45.26 -5.49 -1.41
N GLN A 147 44.82 -6.19 -2.46
CA GLN A 147 45.63 -7.23 -3.12
C GLN A 147 46.90 -6.66 -3.79
N SER A 148 46.80 -5.46 -4.39
CA SER A 148 47.96 -4.79 -4.98
C SER A 148 49.04 -4.49 -3.94
N LEU A 149 48.65 -3.97 -2.78
CA LEU A 149 49.58 -3.65 -1.69
C LEU A 149 50.24 -4.90 -1.09
N GLU A 150 49.48 -5.99 -0.93
CA GLU A 150 50.05 -7.27 -0.48
C GLU A 150 51.07 -7.82 -1.48
N SER A 151 50.85 -7.67 -2.78
CA SER A 151 51.79 -8.12 -3.81
C SER A 151 53.10 -7.32 -3.86
N GLU A 152 53.04 -6.00 -3.63
CA GLU A 152 54.24 -5.14 -3.56
C GLU A 152 55.05 -5.36 -2.27
N LEU A 153 54.40 -5.71 -1.16
CA LEU A 153 55.09 -6.02 0.10
C LEU A 153 55.79 -7.38 0.09
N LEU A 154 55.37 -8.29 -0.80
CA LEU A 154 55.92 -9.65 -0.93
C LEU A 154 56.98 -9.79 -2.03
N SER A 155 57.23 -8.74 -2.82
CA SER A 155 58.28 -8.67 -3.86
C SER A 155 59.54 -7.96 -3.38
#